data_AF-F1A3T4-F1
#
_entry.id   AF-F1A3T4-F1
#
_cell.length_a   1.000
_cell.length_b   1.000
_cell.length_c   1.000
_cell.angle_alpha   90.00
_cell.angle_beta   90.00
_cell.angle_gamma   90.00
#
_symmetry.space_group_name_H-M   'P 1'
#
loop_
_entity.id
_entity.type
_entity.pdbx_description
1 polymer ?
#
loop_
_entity_poly.entity_id
_entity_poly.type
_entity_poly.pdbx_seq_one_letter_code
_entity_poly.pdbx_strand_id
1 'polypeptide(L)' 'MNESSFFKVFQNKFLLKKILEEIQNTEWYHYDDYRQYSIFNRRKFKYIKSLEWMVTKKQFQLLKCKSINKEYITIEE' A
#
# COMPACT_ATOMS: atom_id res chain seq x y z
N MET A 1 12.82 5.37 -4.68
CA MET A 1 13.37 4.21 -5.42
C MET A 1 14.36 4.75 -6.42
N ASN A 2 15.61 4.29 -6.39
CA ASN A 2 16.56 4.63 -7.45
C ASN A 2 16.26 3.76 -8.68
N GLU A 3 16.34 4.37 -9.86
CA GLU A 3 16.05 3.73 -11.15
C GLU A 3 16.90 2.46 -11.38
N SER A 4 18.16 2.50 -10.94
CA SER A 4 19.06 1.33 -10.95
C SER A 4 18.51 0.13 -10.17
N SER A 5 17.88 0.36 -9.01
CA SER A 5 17.29 -0.71 -8.21
C SER A 5 16.05 -1.31 -8.89
N PHE A 6 15.26 -0.49 -9.57
CA PHE A 6 14.11 -0.96 -10.34
C PHE A 6 14.54 -1.91 -11.45
N PHE A 7 15.53 -1.52 -12.26
CA PHE A 7 16.01 -2.35 -13.36
C PHE A 7 16.67 -3.66 -12.88
N LYS A 8 17.38 -3.64 -11.74
CA LYS A 8 17.93 -4.87 -11.15
C LYS A 8 16.85 -5.89 -10.79
N VAL A 9 15.73 -5.44 -10.24
CA VAL A 9 14.59 -6.31 -9.91
C VAL A 9 13.88 -6.77 -11.18
N PHE A 10 13.67 -5.86 -12.14
CA PHE A 10 12.97 -6.15 -13.39
C PHE A 10 13.72 -7.16 -14.28
N GLN A 11 15.05 -7.10 -14.33
CA GLN A 11 15.88 -8.04 -15.08
C GLN A 11 15.99 -9.42 -14.40
N ASN A 12 15.77 -9.48 -13.09
CA ASN A 12 15.76 -10.74 -12.36
C ASN A 12 14.43 -11.48 -12.60
N LYS A 13 14.46 -12.43 -13.53
CA LYS A 13 13.28 -13.22 -13.95
C LYS A 13 12.53 -13.88 -12.79
N PHE A 14 13.25 -14.34 -11.76
CA PHE A 14 12.63 -14.97 -10.58
C PHE A 14 11.86 -13.95 -9.73
N LEU A 15 12.50 -12.83 -9.40
CA LEU A 15 11.85 -11.75 -8.64
C LEU A 15 10.67 -11.15 -9.41
N LEU A 16 10.85 -10.92 -10.71
CA LEU A 16 9.77 -10.43 -11.57
C LEU A 16 8.59 -11.39 -11.59
N LYS A 17 8.84 -12.69 -11.80
CA LYS A 17 7.78 -13.72 -11.78
C LYS A 17 7.04 -13.72 -10.44
N LYS A 18 7.77 -13.68 -9.32
CA LYS A 18 7.18 -13.66 -7.98
C LYS A 18 6.33 -12.41 -7.74
N ILE A 19 6.78 -11.24 -8.21
CA ILE A 19 5.99 -10.00 -8.13
C ILE A 19 4.70 -10.12 -8.94
N LEU A 20 4.76 -10.68 -10.15
CA LEU A 20 3.58 -10.87 -10.99
C LEU A 20 2.60 -11.89 -10.39
N GLU A 21 3.10 -12.98 -9.82
CA GLU A 21 2.29 -13.96 -9.09
C GLU A 21 1.56 -13.31 -7.91
N GLU A 22 2.25 -12.48 -7.12
CA GLU A 22 1.59 -11.76 -6.03
C GLU A 22 0.56 -10.74 -6.53
N ILE A 23 0.82 -10.04 -7.64
CA ILE A 23 -0.16 -9.12 -8.23
C ILE A 23 -1.42 -9.86 -8.72
N GLN A 24 -1.25 -11.08 -9.26
CA GLN A 24 -2.37 -11.90 -9.73
C GLN A 24 -3.17 -12.51 -8.57
N ASN A 25 -2.49 -12.91 -7.49
CA ASN A 25 -3.10 -13.58 -6.35
C ASN A 25 -3.61 -12.61 -5.27
N THR A 26 -3.15 -11.35 -5.28
CA THR A 26 -3.70 -10.32 -4.40
C THR A 26 -5.07 -9.93 -4.92
N GLU A 27 -6.11 -10.16 -4.13
CA GLU A 27 -7.46 -9.67 -4.42
C GLU A 27 -7.40 -8.16 -4.69
N TRP A 28 -7.80 -7.78 -5.91
CA TRP A 28 -8.02 -6.39 -6.23
C TRP A 28 -9.18 -5.91 -5.36
N TYR A 29 -9.11 -4.67 -4.88
CA TYR A 29 -10.23 -4.07 -4.15
C TYR A 29 -11.43 -4.05 -5.11
N HIS A 30 -12.36 -4.99 -4.93
CA HIS A 30 -13.55 -5.10 -5.74
C HIS A 30 -14.44 -3.92 -5.40
N TYR A 31 -14.62 -3.03 -6.38
CA TYR A 31 -15.63 -2.00 -6.36
C TYR A 31 -16.88 -2.59 -7.00
N ASP A 32 -18.00 -2.57 -6.28
CA ASP A 32 -19.28 -3.11 -6.78
C ASP A 32 -19.81 -2.28 -7.98
N ASP A 33 -19.33 -1.05 -8.14
CA ASP A 33 -19.72 -0.12 -9.19
C ASP A 33 -18.49 0.65 -9.71
N TYR A 34 -18.34 0.74 -11.02
CA TYR A 34 -17.25 1.49 -11.67
C TYR A 34 -17.22 2.98 -11.27
N ARG A 35 -18.35 3.55 -10.84
CA ARG A 35 -18.44 4.92 -10.32
C ARG A 35 -17.76 5.10 -8.96
N GLN A 36 -17.55 4.00 -8.22
CA GLN A 36 -16.71 4.01 -7.03
C GLN A 36 -15.22 4.07 -7.39
N TYR A 37 -14.85 3.88 -8.67
CA TYR A 37 -13.50 4.11 -9.14
C TYR A 37 -13.25 5.61 -9.35
N SER A 38 -13.03 6.31 -8.25
CA SER A 38 -12.73 7.74 -8.24
C SER A 38 -11.30 8.00 -7.78
N ILE A 39 -10.59 8.92 -8.44
CA ILE A 39 -9.26 9.37 -7.98
C ILE A 39 -9.32 9.93 -6.55
N PHE A 40 -10.48 10.43 -6.13
CA PHE A 40 -10.73 10.93 -4.78
C PHE A 40 -10.81 9.81 -3.74
N ASN A 41 -11.14 8.58 -4.14
CA ASN A 41 -11.14 7.41 -3.25
C ASN A 41 -9.71 6.91 -2.98
N ARG A 42 -8.72 7.36 -3.76
CA ARG A 42 -7.31 7.05 -3.53
C ARG A 42 -6.73 7.99 -2.48
N ARG A 43 -6.84 7.61 -1.21
CA ARG A 43 -6.12 8.29 -0.12
C ARG A 43 -4.65 7.87 -0.13
N LYS A 44 -3.73 8.82 -0.39
CA LYS A 44 -2.28 8.55 -0.27
C LYS A 44 -1.94 8.20 1.19
N PHE A 45 -1.06 7.22 1.39
CA PHE A 45 -0.60 6.79 2.73
C PHE A 45 -0.06 7.92 3.61
N LYS A 46 0.56 8.94 3.02
CA LYS A 46 1.03 10.13 3.76
C LYS A 46 -0.11 10.93 4.41
N TYR A 47 -1.34 10.81 3.92
CA TYR A 47 -2.52 11.49 4.48
C TYR A 47 -3.32 10.62 5.44
N ILE A 48 -2.92 9.36 5.63
CA ILE A 48 -3.53 8.46 6.61
C ILE A 48 -2.80 8.68 7.93
N LYS A 49 -3.55 9.14 8.94
CA LYS A 49 -3.04 9.44 10.28
C LYS A 49 -3.77 8.67 11.38
N SER A 50 -5.02 8.27 11.15
CA SER A 50 -5.82 7.54 12.14
C SER A 50 -5.24 6.17 12.42
N LEU A 51 -4.93 5.91 13.69
CA LEU A 51 -4.52 4.60 14.20
C LEU A 51 -5.63 3.58 14.01
N GLU A 52 -6.86 3.95 14.41
CA GLU A 52 -8.05 3.11 14.28
C GLU A 52 -8.21 2.62 12.83
N TRP A 53 -8.16 3.53 11.85
CA TRP A 53 -8.29 3.17 10.44
C TRP A 53 -7.22 2.15 10.01
N MET A 54 -5.96 2.34 10.44
CA MET A 54 -4.87 1.43 10.10
C MET A 54 -5.07 0.04 10.73
N VAL A 55 -5.55 -0.04 11.97
CA VAL A 55 -5.83 -1.32 12.62
C VAL A 55 -7.04 -2.01 11.98
N THR A 56 -8.15 -1.31 11.80
CA THR A 56 -9.39 -1.83 11.22
C THR A 56 -9.19 -2.33 9.78
N LYS A 57 -8.34 -1.66 9.00
CA LYS A 57 -8.00 -2.09 7.63
C LYS A 57 -6.78 -3.01 7.56
N LYS A 58 -6.30 -3.53 8.70
CA LYS A 58 -5.14 -4.45 8.81
C LYS A 58 -3.85 -3.92 8.15
N GLN A 59 -3.68 -2.59 8.12
CA GLN A 59 -2.54 -1.91 7.49
C GLN A 59 -1.32 -1.86 8.43
N PHE A 60 -0.91 -3.01 8.98
CA PHE A 60 0.15 -3.08 9.99
C PHE A 60 1.52 -2.66 9.46
N GLN A 61 1.81 -2.93 8.18
CA GLN A 61 3.05 -2.50 7.55
C GLN A 61 3.12 -0.96 7.43
N LEU A 62 1.99 -0.32 7.12
CA LEU A 62 1.91 1.13 7.09
C LEU A 62 2.12 1.72 8.49
N LEU A 63 1.47 1.14 9.51
CA LEU A 63 1.65 1.54 10.90
C LEU A 63 3.13 1.43 11.33
N LYS A 64 3.77 0.29 11.07
CA LYS A 64 5.19 0.06 11.35
C LYS A 64 6.08 1.09 10.67
N CYS A 65 5.85 1.35 9.38
CA CYS A 65 6.61 2.35 8.62
C CYS A 65 6.50 3.74 9.24
N LYS A 66 5.27 4.16 9.59
CA LYS A 66 5.01 5.44 10.24
C LYS A 66 5.69 5.55 11.60
N SER A 67 5.64 4.50 12.42
CA SER A 67 6.31 4.46 13.72
C SER A 67 7.84 4.59 13.59
N ILE A 68 8.45 3.88 12.63
CA ILE A 68 9.90 3.95 12.37
C ILE A 68 10.31 5.37 11.93
N ASN A 69 9.49 5.99 11.08
CA ASN A 69 9.74 7.34 10.57
C ASN A 69 9.30 8.45 11.52
N LYS A 70 8.80 8.12 12.72
CA LYS A 70 8.25 9.07 13.72
C LYS A 70 7.17 9.99 13.12
N GLU A 71 6.36 9.46 12.20
CA GLU A 71 5.23 10.17 11.63
C GLU A 71 4.12 10.35 12.67
N TYR A 72 3.39 11.47 12.58
CA TYR A 72 2.27 11.74 13.46
C TYR A 72 1.08 10.79 13.19
N ILE A 73 0.60 10.17 14.26
CA ILE A 73 -0.53 9.24 14.27
C ILE A 73 -1.59 9.79 15.24
N THR A 74 -2.83 9.90 14.76
CA THR A 74 -3.98 10.33 15.56
C THR A 74 -4.64 9.10 16.19
N ILE A 75 -4.92 9.19 17.48
CA ILE A 75 -5.80 8.27 18.20
C ILE A 75 -7.06 9.09 18.47
N GLU A 76 -8.14 8.82 17.73
CA GLU A 76 -9.45 9.39 18.03
C GLU A 76 -10.02 8.55 19.19
N GLU A 77 -10.56 9.23 20.23
CA GLU A 77 -11.26 8.60 21.36
C GLU A 77 -12.67 8.14 20.96
#